data_AF-A0A7K6RRV0-F1
#
_entry.id   AF-A0A7K6RRV0-F1
#
_cell.length_a   1.000
_cell.length_b   1.000
_cell.length_c   1.000
_cell.angle_alpha   90.00
_cell.angle_beta   90.00
_cell.angle_gamma   90.00
#
_symmetry.space_group_name_H-M   'P 1'
#
loop_
_entity.id
_entity.type
_entity.pdbx_description
1 polymer ?
#
loop_
_entity_poly.entity_id
_entity_poly.type
_entity_poly.pdbx_seq_one_letter_code
_entity_poly.pdbx_strand_id
1 'polypeptide(L)'
;DEDFSLSQMPTHSQVQRNLERWSQDQVNQKVSELVQFLLVKDQKKIPIKRADILKKVLRDYKDIYSEIITRAGRTLQQVFGLQLVEIDTKHHIYILISDLPRAEGENMRRDNQTAKLGLLMAILSFIFMKGNSAKDGAVWECLRRLRVLPSERHEVFGDVKKLVTEEFVRQK
;
A
#
# COMPACT_ATOMS: atom_id res chain seq x y z
N ASP A 1 -20.87 1.33 34.91
CA ASP A 1 -19.76 0.60 34.27
C ASP A 1 -18.76 1.57 33.67
N GLU A 2 -17.64 1.70 34.39
CA GLU A 2 -16.27 2.04 33.99
C GLU A 2 -16.05 3.21 33.02
N ASP A 3 -15.71 4.35 33.64
CA ASP A 3 -15.36 5.65 33.11
C ASP A 3 -14.05 5.63 32.29
N PHE A 4 -14.11 6.26 31.11
CA PHE A 4 -13.03 6.32 30.13
C PHE A 4 -12.01 7.38 30.57
N SER A 5 -11.06 6.99 31.41
CA SER A 5 -10.00 7.89 31.88
C SER A 5 -9.08 8.30 30.72
N LEU A 6 -9.25 9.54 30.27
CA LEU A 6 -8.33 10.32 29.45
C LEU A 6 -6.93 10.30 30.08
N SER A 7 -6.03 9.46 29.57
CA SER A 7 -4.64 9.48 29.99
C SER A 7 -3.92 10.66 29.34
N GLN A 8 -3.55 11.60 30.20
CA GLN A 8 -2.74 12.77 29.91
C GLN A 8 -1.42 12.36 29.24
N MET A 9 -0.95 13.18 28.30
CA MET A 9 0.39 13.03 27.74
C MET A 9 1.43 13.21 28.86
N PRO A 10 2.42 12.31 29.00
CA PRO A 10 3.46 12.47 30.01
C PRO A 10 4.27 13.74 29.72
N THR A 11 4.55 14.49 30.78
CA THR A 11 5.30 15.75 30.71
C THR A 11 6.74 15.47 30.26
N HIS A 12 7.41 16.45 29.62
CA HIS A 12 8.81 16.35 29.18
C HIS A 12 9.75 15.82 30.30
N SER A 13 9.48 16.18 31.56
CA SER A 13 10.23 15.73 32.75
C SER A 13 10.00 14.27 33.17
N GLN A 14 8.90 13.64 32.74
CA GLN A 14 8.62 12.22 32.97
C GLN A 14 9.25 11.35 31.87
N VAL A 15 9.23 11.83 30.63
CA VAL A 15 9.93 11.19 29.49
C VAL A 15 11.43 11.12 29.76
N GLN A 16 12.01 12.20 30.29
CA GLN A 16 13.45 12.29 30.56
C GLN A 16 13.90 11.34 31.69
N ARG A 17 13.12 11.20 32.77
CA ARG A 17 13.39 10.22 33.85
C ARG A 17 13.18 8.77 33.42
N ASN A 18 12.24 8.50 32.52
CA ASN A 18 12.06 7.15 31.97
C ASN A 18 13.13 6.78 30.93
N LEU A 19 13.75 7.77 30.28
CA LEU A 19 14.92 7.55 29.42
C LEU A 19 16.14 7.11 30.24
N GLU A 20 16.27 7.55 31.49
CA GLU A 20 17.33 7.09 32.42
C GLU A 20 17.21 5.61 32.79
N ARG A 21 16.05 4.98 32.54
CA ARG A 21 15.80 3.57 32.85
C ARG A 21 16.28 2.60 31.77
N TRP A 22 16.55 3.08 30.55
CA TRP A 22 16.86 2.23 29.40
C TRP A 22 18.13 2.72 28.70
N SER A 23 19.03 1.79 28.35
CA SER A 23 20.22 2.16 27.59
C SER A 23 19.83 2.65 26.20
N GLN A 24 20.59 3.62 25.68
CA GLN A 24 20.43 4.13 24.33
C GLN A 24 20.48 3.01 23.28
N ASP A 25 21.25 1.95 23.52
CA ASP A 25 21.32 0.78 22.64
C ASP A 25 20.00 -0.01 22.61
N GLN A 26 19.32 -0.14 23.74
CA GLN A 26 18.01 -0.82 23.82
C GLN A 26 16.95 -0.03 23.08
N VAL A 27 16.98 1.31 23.20
CA VAL A 27 16.09 2.20 22.44
C VAL A 27 16.35 2.06 20.94
N ASN A 28 17.62 2.08 20.52
CA ASN A 28 17.99 1.93 19.11
C ASN A 28 17.60 0.56 18.54
N GLN A 29 17.73 -0.52 19.31
CA GLN A 29 17.23 -1.84 18.92
C GLN A 29 15.71 -1.80 18.70
N LYS A 30 14.95 -1.18 19.61
CA LYS A 30 13.49 -1.04 19.47
C LYS A 30 13.08 -0.19 18.28
N VAL A 31 13.84 0.85 17.97
CA VAL A 31 13.64 1.65 16.74
C VAL A 31 13.82 0.78 15.50
N SER A 32 14.89 -0.03 15.45
CA SER A 32 15.14 -0.94 14.32
C SER A 32 14.02 -1.98 14.15
N GLU A 33 13.58 -2.61 15.25
CA GLU A 33 12.45 -3.53 15.26
C GLU A 33 11.15 -2.87 14.77
N LEU A 34 10.91 -1.61 15.17
CA LEU A 34 9.75 -0.85 14.72
C LEU A 34 9.82 -0.55 13.22
N VAL A 35 10.96 -0.10 12.72
CA VAL A 35 11.16 0.16 11.28
C VAL A 35 10.88 -1.11 10.48
N GLN A 36 11.46 -2.26 10.89
CA GLN A 36 11.21 -3.53 10.22
C GLN A 36 9.73 -3.92 10.24
N PHE A 37 9.06 -3.75 11.39
CA PHE A 37 7.63 -4.03 11.51
C PHE A 37 6.78 -3.15 10.57
N LEU A 38 7.09 -1.85 10.47
CA LEU A 38 6.38 -0.92 9.61
C LEU A 38 6.53 -1.29 8.13
N LEU A 39 7.76 -1.63 7.69
CA LEU A 39 8.04 -2.07 6.32
C LEU A 39 7.28 -3.34 5.93
N VAL A 40 7.25 -4.35 6.82
CA VAL A 40 6.51 -5.61 6.57
C VAL A 40 5.00 -5.36 6.50
N LYS A 41 4.47 -4.46 7.34
CA LYS A 41 3.05 -4.09 7.31
C LYS A 41 2.67 -3.38 6.02
N ASP A 42 3.50 -2.46 5.54
CA ASP A 42 3.26 -1.76 4.27
C ASP A 42 3.31 -2.73 3.07
N GLN A 43 4.27 -3.66 3.05
CA GLN A 43 4.35 -4.68 2.00
C GLN A 43 3.07 -5.53 1.92
N LYS A 44 2.49 -5.87 3.07
CA LYS A 44 1.23 -6.64 3.15
C LYS A 44 -0.02 -5.79 2.96
N LYS A 45 0.11 -4.47 2.77
CA LYS A 45 -1.00 -3.50 2.67
C LYS A 45 -1.98 -3.62 3.85
N ILE A 46 -1.45 -3.87 5.04
CA ILE A 46 -2.23 -3.97 6.28
C ILE A 46 -2.15 -2.62 7.02
N PRO A 47 -3.28 -2.05 7.49
CA PRO A 47 -3.27 -0.84 8.29
C PRO A 47 -2.38 -0.95 9.52
N ILE A 48 -1.58 0.10 9.77
CA ILE A 48 -0.66 0.16 10.90
C ILE A 48 -1.38 0.86 12.05
N LYS A 49 -1.76 0.12 13.10
CA LYS A 49 -2.46 0.69 14.26
C LYS A 49 -1.48 0.96 15.40
N ARG A 50 -1.66 2.06 16.14
CA ARG A 50 -0.86 2.34 17.36
C ARG A 50 -0.91 1.20 18.38
N ALA A 51 -2.09 0.62 18.60
CA ALA A 51 -2.27 -0.51 19.52
C ALA A 51 -1.42 -1.74 19.11
N ASP A 52 -1.28 -1.97 17.80
CA ASP A 52 -0.47 -3.05 17.24
C ASP A 52 1.03 -2.79 17.49
N ILE A 53 1.48 -1.55 17.29
CA ILE A 53 2.88 -1.14 17.57
C ILE A 53 3.20 -1.34 19.06
N LEU A 54 2.32 -0.86 19.94
CA LEU A 54 2.50 -0.96 21.40
C LEU A 54 2.53 -2.42 21.87
N LYS A 55 1.65 -3.27 21.34
CA LYS A 55 1.55 -4.68 21.77
C LYS A 55 2.64 -5.57 21.18
N LYS A 56 3.01 -5.37 19.91
CA LYS A 56 3.90 -6.29 19.20
C LYS A 56 5.37 -5.94 19.33
N VAL A 57 5.70 -4.64 19.29
CA VAL A 57 7.08 -4.15 19.25
C VAL A 57 7.53 -3.63 20.61
N LEU A 58 6.75 -2.71 21.19
CA LEU A 58 7.20 -1.95 22.36
C LEU A 58 7.01 -2.68 23.68
N ARG A 59 5.91 -3.42 23.88
CA ARG A 59 5.61 -4.21 25.10
C ARG A 59 5.83 -3.43 26.40
N ASP A 60 7.04 -3.44 26.94
CA ASP A 60 7.42 -2.76 28.19
C ASP A 60 7.91 -1.31 27.98
N TYR A 61 8.25 -0.94 26.75
CA TYR A 61 8.79 0.38 26.37
C TYR A 61 7.68 1.40 26.00
N LYS A 62 6.47 1.25 26.57
CA LYS A 62 5.33 2.12 26.23
C LYS A 62 5.56 3.57 26.63
N ASP A 63 6.33 3.78 27.70
CA ASP A 63 6.59 5.09 28.29
C ASP A 63 7.45 6.00 27.40
N ILE A 64 8.23 5.40 26.49
CA ILE A 64 9.09 6.11 25.52
C ILE A 64 8.61 5.92 24.08
N TYR A 65 7.32 5.61 23.89
CA TYR A 65 6.69 5.46 22.57
C TYR A 65 6.98 6.65 21.65
N SER A 66 6.83 7.87 22.17
CA SER A 66 7.02 9.12 21.41
C SER A 66 8.43 9.25 20.85
N GLU A 67 9.44 8.87 21.61
CA GLU A 67 10.84 8.91 21.16
C GLU A 67 11.10 7.86 20.09
N ILE A 68 10.63 6.63 20.31
CA ILE A 68 10.86 5.51 19.38
C ILE A 68 10.14 5.75 18.05
N ILE A 69 8.89 6.19 18.06
CA ILE A 69 8.14 6.47 16.83
C ILE A 69 8.77 7.62 16.04
N THR A 70 9.25 8.66 16.74
CA THR A 70 9.91 9.82 16.11
C THR A 70 11.23 9.42 15.46
N ARG A 71 12.06 8.63 16.16
CA ARG A 71 13.31 8.10 15.60
C ARG A 71 13.05 7.14 14.44
N ALA A 72 12.07 6.25 14.56
CA ALA A 72 11.70 5.33 13.48
C ALA A 72 11.19 6.07 12.24
N GLY A 73 10.36 7.10 12.41
CA GLY A 73 9.90 7.97 11.32
C GLY A 73 11.07 8.68 10.62
N ARG A 74 12.03 9.20 11.39
CA ARG A 74 13.26 9.80 10.84
C ARG A 74 14.09 8.80 10.05
N THR A 75 14.28 7.58 10.57
CA THR A 75 15.03 6.52 9.88
C THR A 75 14.33 6.10 8.59
N LEU A 76 13.00 5.96 8.60
CA LEU A 76 12.21 5.66 7.41
C LEU A 76 12.41 6.73 6.33
N GLN A 77 12.39 8.00 6.72
CA GLN A 77 12.56 9.11 5.78
C GLN A 77 14.00 9.17 5.24
N GLN A 78 15.01 9.07 6.11
CA GLN A 78 16.42 9.25 5.74
C GLN A 78 17.02 8.05 5.00
N VAL A 79 16.65 6.82 5.38
CA VAL A 79 17.25 5.59 4.84
C VAL A 79 16.41 5.00 3.71
N PHE A 80 15.07 5.04 3.83
CA PHE A 80 14.17 4.37 2.90
C PHE A 80 13.41 5.34 1.98
N GLY A 81 13.47 6.66 2.22
CA GLY A 81 12.66 7.64 1.47
C GLY A 81 11.16 7.45 1.69
N LEU A 82 10.76 6.98 2.88
CA LEU A 82 9.37 6.73 3.26
C LEU A 82 8.96 7.65 4.41
N GLN A 83 7.79 8.26 4.29
CA GLN A 83 7.17 9.07 5.32
C GLN A 83 6.09 8.26 6.06
N LEU A 84 6.17 8.23 7.39
CA LEU A 84 5.09 7.69 8.23
C LEU A 84 4.03 8.77 8.46
N VAL A 85 2.80 8.53 7.99
CA VAL A 85 1.70 9.50 8.05
C VAL A 85 0.51 8.91 8.80
N GLU A 86 -0.07 9.68 9.72
CA GLU A 86 -1.32 9.33 10.41
C GLU A 86 -2.52 9.74 9.55
N ILE A 87 -3.37 8.78 9.20
CA ILE A 87 -4.56 9.01 8.37
C ILE A 87 -5.84 9.13 9.19
N ASP A 88 -5.83 8.57 10.40
CA ASP A 88 -6.98 8.59 11.30
C ASP A 88 -6.50 8.84 12.72
N THR A 89 -6.78 10.05 13.21
CA THR A 89 -6.42 10.50 14.55
C THR A 89 -7.29 9.89 15.63
N LYS A 90 -8.50 9.40 15.31
CA LYS A 90 -9.40 8.76 16.29
C LYS A 90 -8.94 7.36 16.65
N HIS A 91 -8.50 6.60 15.64
CA HIS A 91 -8.06 5.22 15.80
C HIS A 91 -6.53 5.05 15.79
N HIS A 92 -5.79 6.16 15.64
CA HIS A 92 -4.33 6.19 15.50
C HIS A 92 -3.82 5.19 14.45
N ILE A 93 -4.27 5.38 13.21
CA ILE A 93 -3.91 4.55 12.05
C ILE A 93 -2.89 5.30 11.21
N TYR A 94 -1.82 4.59 10.87
CA TYR A 94 -0.70 5.09 10.09
C TYR A 94 -0.57 4.34 8.76
N ILE A 95 0.04 5.01 7.78
CA ILE A 95 0.49 4.45 6.51
C ILE A 95 1.91 4.92 6.21
N LEU A 96 2.61 4.20 5.35
CA LEU A 96 3.86 4.66 4.77
C LEU A 96 3.59 5.22 3.37
N ILE A 97 4.09 6.42 3.12
CA ILE A 97 4.04 7.08 1.81
C ILE A 97 5.48 7.19 1.31
N SER A 98 5.70 7.02 0.01
CA SER A 98 7.03 7.24 -0.56
C SER A 98 7.16 8.68 -1.03
N ASP A 99 8.21 9.36 -0.57
CA ASP A 99 8.57 10.71 -1.00
C ASP A 99 9.43 10.69 -2.28
N LEU A 100 9.81 9.49 -2.74
CA LEU A 100 10.55 9.33 -3.98
C LEU A 100 9.63 9.63 -5.16
N PRO A 101 10.09 10.44 -6.14
CA PRO A 101 9.33 10.65 -7.36
C PRO A 101 9.04 9.27 -7.95
N ARG A 102 7.75 8.98 -8.10
CA ARG A 102 7.29 7.74 -8.71
C ARG A 102 8.04 7.64 -10.04
N ALA A 103 8.69 6.51 -10.32
CA ALA A 103 9.22 6.26 -11.65
C ALA A 103 8.02 6.09 -12.61
N GLU A 104 7.41 7.21 -12.98
CA GLU A 104 6.13 7.30 -13.69
C GLU A 104 6.25 6.61 -15.05
N GLY A 105 7.42 6.66 -15.68
CA GLY A 105 7.66 6.08 -17.00
C GLY A 105 7.69 4.55 -17.04
N GLU A 106 8.31 3.89 -16.08
CA GLU A 106 8.45 2.42 -16.10
C GLU A 106 7.22 1.73 -15.49
N ASN A 107 6.67 2.27 -14.40
CA ASN A 107 5.51 1.67 -13.75
C ASN A 107 4.21 1.91 -14.53
N MET A 108 3.96 3.10 -15.12
CA MET A 108 2.76 3.26 -15.97
C MET A 108 2.82 2.40 -17.23
N ARG A 109 3.99 2.25 -17.84
CA ARG A 109 4.15 1.35 -19.01
C ARG A 109 3.93 -0.10 -18.62
N ARG A 110 4.47 -0.53 -17.48
CA ARG A 110 4.27 -1.88 -16.94
C ARG A 110 2.82 -2.12 -16.54
N ASP A 111 2.18 -1.16 -15.89
CA ASP A 111 0.77 -1.21 -15.48
C ASP A 111 -0.14 -1.26 -16.71
N ASN A 112 0.15 -0.48 -17.75
CA ASN A 112 -0.65 -0.50 -18.97
C ASN A 112 -0.48 -1.81 -19.77
N GLN A 113 0.74 -2.33 -19.89
CA GLN A 113 0.98 -3.65 -20.48
C GLN A 113 0.28 -4.76 -19.67
N THR A 114 0.32 -4.66 -18.34
CA THR A 114 -0.34 -5.62 -17.44
C THR A 114 -1.86 -5.54 -17.57
N ALA A 115 -2.42 -4.34 -17.70
CA ALA A 115 -3.83 -4.14 -17.95
C ALA A 115 -4.25 -4.74 -19.31
N LYS A 116 -3.48 -4.49 -20.37
CA LYS A 116 -3.71 -5.08 -21.70
C LYS A 116 -3.67 -6.61 -21.66
N LEU A 117 -2.70 -7.20 -20.95
CA LEU A 117 -2.62 -8.65 -20.71
C LEU A 117 -3.86 -9.15 -19.95
N GLY A 118 -4.31 -8.44 -18.91
CA GLY A 118 -5.53 -8.78 -18.18
C GLY A 118 -6.78 -8.78 -19.06
N LEU A 119 -6.90 -7.79 -19.95
CA LEU A 119 -7.99 -7.71 -20.92
C LEU A 119 -7.94 -8.87 -21.92
N LEU A 120 -6.75 -9.19 -22.44
CA LEU A 120 -6.54 -10.34 -23.32
C LEU A 120 -6.94 -11.65 -22.63
N MET A 121 -6.51 -11.86 -21.39
CA MET A 121 -6.87 -13.05 -20.60
C MET A 121 -8.37 -13.16 -20.37
N ALA A 122 -9.07 -12.04 -20.14
CA ALA A 122 -10.53 -12.03 -20.01
C ALA A 122 -11.23 -12.45 -21.32
N ILE A 123 -10.77 -11.93 -22.46
CA ILE A 123 -11.30 -12.28 -23.79
C ILE A 123 -11.06 -13.76 -24.09
N LEU A 124 -9.83 -14.26 -23.88
CA LEU A 124 -9.49 -15.66 -24.09
C LEU A 124 -10.30 -16.59 -23.18
N SER A 125 -10.49 -16.22 -21.91
CA SER A 125 -11.33 -16.98 -20.97
C SER A 125 -12.77 -17.05 -21.47
N PHE A 126 -13.30 -15.95 -22.00
CA PHE A 126 -14.65 -15.93 -22.58
C PHE A 126 -14.77 -16.81 -23.83
N ILE A 127 -13.78 -16.77 -24.73
CA ILE A 127 -13.73 -17.64 -25.93
C ILE A 127 -13.65 -19.12 -25.51
N PHE A 128 -12.81 -19.43 -24.53
CA PHE A 128 -12.67 -20.77 -23.98
C PHE A 128 -14.00 -21.27 -23.40
N MET A 129 -14.69 -20.45 -22.60
CA MET A 129 -16.01 -20.75 -22.05
C MET A 129 -17.09 -20.98 -23.12
N LYS A 130 -16.91 -20.45 -24.34
CA LYS A 130 -17.82 -20.64 -25.48
C LYS A 130 -17.48 -21.86 -26.36
N GLY A 131 -16.50 -22.68 -25.97
CA GLY A 131 -16.09 -23.86 -26.73
C GLY A 131 -15.02 -23.54 -27.78
N ASN A 132 -14.05 -22.71 -27.40
CA ASN A 132 -12.89 -22.28 -28.22
C ASN A 132 -13.23 -21.45 -29.46
N SER A 133 -14.49 -21.07 -29.65
CA SER A 133 -14.93 -20.19 -30.74
C SER A 133 -16.06 -19.28 -30.26
N ALA A 134 -15.95 -18.00 -30.55
CA ALA A 134 -16.97 -17.01 -30.27
C ALA A 134 -17.12 -16.07 -31.46
N LYS A 135 -18.36 -15.68 -31.78
CA LYS A 135 -18.62 -14.64 -32.78
C LYS A 135 -18.12 -13.29 -32.26
N ASP A 136 -17.59 -12.45 -33.15
CA ASP A 136 -17.13 -11.10 -32.82
C ASP A 136 -18.16 -10.32 -31.99
N GLY A 137 -19.44 -10.36 -32.39
CA GLY A 137 -20.51 -9.69 -31.65
C GLY A 137 -20.62 -10.10 -30.18
N ALA A 138 -20.38 -11.38 -29.86
CA ALA A 138 -20.39 -11.88 -28.49
C ALA A 138 -19.17 -11.41 -27.69
N VAL A 139 -18.01 -11.28 -28.35
CA VAL A 139 -16.79 -10.73 -27.75
C VAL A 139 -16.98 -9.24 -27.45
N TRP A 140 -17.56 -8.47 -28.37
CA TRP A 140 -17.88 -7.05 -28.16
C TRP A 140 -18.92 -6.84 -27.07
N GLU A 141 -19.90 -7.74 -26.93
CA GLU A 141 -20.87 -7.71 -25.84
C GLU A 141 -20.20 -8.01 -24.49
N CYS A 142 -19.26 -8.96 -24.44
CA CYS A 142 -18.45 -9.23 -23.26
C CYS A 142 -17.64 -7.98 -22.84
N LEU A 143 -16.98 -7.33 -23.79
CA LEU A 143 -16.24 -6.07 -23.54
C LEU A 143 -17.16 -4.96 -23.03
N ARG A 144 -18.37 -4.82 -23.59
CA ARG A 144 -19.38 -3.88 -23.11
C ARG A 144 -19.79 -4.18 -21.66
N ARG A 145 -19.94 -5.46 -21.28
CA ARG A 145 -20.22 -5.87 -19.90
C ARG A 145 -19.06 -5.56 -18.94
N LEU A 146 -17.83 -5.57 -19.44
CA LEU A 146 -16.63 -5.14 -18.72
C LEU A 146 -16.45 -3.60 -18.70
N ARG A 147 -17.44 -2.85 -19.21
CA ARG A 147 -17.42 -1.38 -19.37
C ARG A 147 -16.31 -0.86 -20.30
N VAL A 148 -15.79 -1.72 -21.17
CA VAL A 148 -14.83 -1.36 -22.21
C VAL A 148 -15.60 -1.09 -23.50
N LEU A 149 -15.80 0.19 -23.84
CA LEU A 149 -16.54 0.60 -25.02
C LEU A 149 -15.64 0.65 -26.26
N PRO A 150 -16.05 0.04 -27.39
CA PRO A 150 -15.25 0.04 -28.62
C PRO A 150 -15.27 1.37 -29.39
N SER A 151 -16.16 2.31 -29.01
CA SER A 151 -16.38 3.57 -29.73
C SER A 151 -15.54 4.73 -29.20
N GLU A 152 -14.91 4.60 -28.04
CA GLU A 152 -14.19 5.67 -27.35
C GLU A 152 -12.74 5.27 -27.05
N ARG A 153 -11.84 6.25 -27.03
CA ARG A 153 -10.47 6.02 -26.57
C ARG A 153 -10.49 5.82 -25.06
N HIS A 154 -10.16 4.61 -24.63
CA HIS A 154 -10.07 4.28 -23.22
C HIS A 154 -8.75 4.82 -22.64
N GLU A 155 -8.78 5.42 -21.46
CA GLU A 155 -7.59 6.04 -20.83
C GLU A 155 -6.43 5.06 -20.69
N VAL A 156 -6.73 3.81 -20.32
CA VAL A 156 -5.76 2.72 -20.21
C VAL A 156 -5.49 2.03 -21.58
N PHE A 157 -6.54 1.53 -22.24
CA PHE A 157 -6.38 0.66 -23.42
C PHE A 157 -6.20 1.39 -24.77
N GLY A 158 -6.42 2.70 -24.82
CA GLY A 158 -6.40 3.48 -26.06
C GLY A 158 -7.55 3.09 -27.00
N ASP A 159 -7.23 2.83 -28.27
CA ASP A 159 -8.19 2.34 -29.26
C ASP A 159 -8.44 0.84 -29.06
N VAL A 160 -9.50 0.52 -28.33
CA VAL A 160 -9.88 -0.86 -28.00
C VAL A 160 -10.14 -1.68 -29.24
N LYS A 161 -10.72 -1.08 -30.30
CA LYS A 161 -11.03 -1.79 -31.53
C LYS A 161 -9.75 -2.27 -32.19
N LYS A 162 -8.79 -1.36 -32.36
CA LYS A 162 -7.47 -1.66 -32.91
C LYS A 162 -6.68 -2.63 -32.03
N LEU A 163 -6.77 -2.47 -30.70
CA LEU A 163 -6.12 -3.35 -29.73
C LEU A 163 -6.58 -4.81 -29.90
N VAL A 164 -7.89 -5.04 -29.95
CA VAL A 164 -8.46 -6.40 -30.01
C VAL A 164 -8.27 -7.02 -31.39
N THR A 165 -8.48 -6.28 -32.48
CA THR A 165 -8.44 -6.86 -33.84
C THR A 165 -7.05 -6.92 -34.46
N GLU A 166 -6.12 -6.06 -34.06
CA GLU A 166 -4.77 -6.02 -34.63
C GLU A 166 -3.70 -6.42 -33.62
N GLU A 167 -3.68 -5.79 -32.43
CA GLU A 167 -2.59 -5.97 -31.48
C GLU A 167 -2.61 -7.37 -30.84
N PHE A 168 -3.78 -7.80 -30.34
CA PHE A 168 -3.95 -9.13 -29.75
C PHE A 168 -3.89 -10.27 -30.77
N VAL A 169 -4.31 -10.04 -32.01
CA VAL A 169 -4.22 -11.04 -33.08
C VAL A 169 -2.77 -11.22 -33.56
N ARG A 170 -1.98 -10.14 -33.54
CA ARG A 170 -0.56 -10.18 -33.93
C ARG A 170 0.35 -10.70 -32.83
N GLN A 171 -0.07 -10.64 -31.57
CA GLN A 171 0.58 -11.31 -30.46
C GLN A 171 0.40 -12.82 -30.63
N LYS A 172 1.52 -13.55 -30.73
CA LYS A 172 1.54 -15.00 -30.95
C LYS A 172 2.18 -15.70 -29.77
#